data_AF-A0A2T6D2X4-F1
#
_entry.id   AF-A0A2T6D2X4-F1
#
_cell.length_a   1.000
_cell.length_b   1.000
_cell.length_c   1.000
_cell.angle_alpha   90.00
_cell.angle_beta   90.00
_cell.angle_gamma   90.00
#
_symmetry.space_group_name_H-M   'P 1'
#
loop_
_entity.id
_entity.type
_entity.pdbx_description
1 polymer ?
#
loop_
_entity_poly.entity_id
_entity_poly.type
_entity_poly.pdbx_seq_one_letter_code
_entity_poly.pdbx_strand_id
1 'polypeptide(L)'
;MSYGELAARIETLAAKLRSHADDLEGAKLAKAAQSFSKAAATFEKHVEAAISGSSPDLKELEILLASPAKKLLKASFWDKALRSLHGVREEKPTAAKFLKLVRAEGNATEALALVRREVEAQSVPVTPVPKDKAELQAELWRLGGLTDEEFAAEVAKRWKAAGLKKLAKANAIAVPKEVTLDRLIRMVAEAARRAHGNVHP
;
A
#
# COMPACT_ATOMS: atom_id res chain seq x y z
N MET A 1 21.34 -14.56 9.44
CA MET A 1 21.63 -15.88 8.86
C MET A 1 21.61 -15.70 7.36
N SER A 2 22.74 -15.92 6.69
CA SER A 2 22.81 -15.85 5.22
C SER A 2 22.27 -17.15 4.58
N TYR A 3 21.92 -17.10 3.29
CA TYR A 3 21.50 -18.31 2.56
C TYR A 3 22.62 -19.37 2.51
N GLY A 4 23.89 -18.94 2.48
CA GLY A 4 25.04 -19.85 2.56
C GLY A 4 25.16 -20.55 3.93
N GLU A 5 24.92 -19.83 5.02
CA GLU A 5 24.89 -20.41 6.38
C GLU A 5 23.73 -21.40 6.55
N LEU A 6 22.56 -21.09 5.97
CA LEU A 6 21.41 -21.99 5.98
C LEU A 6 21.70 -23.27 5.18
N ALA A 7 22.28 -23.16 3.98
CA ALA A 7 22.66 -24.29 3.15
C ALA A 7 23.63 -25.22 3.89
N ALA A 8 24.71 -24.68 4.48
CA ALA A 8 25.68 -25.47 5.24
C ALA A 8 25.04 -26.19 6.44
N ARG A 9 24.08 -25.56 7.12
CA ARG A 9 23.30 -26.19 8.20
C ARG A 9 22.43 -27.34 7.71
N ILE A 10 21.75 -27.17 6.58
CA ILE A 10 20.92 -28.22 5.96
C ILE A 10 21.79 -29.39 5.52
N GLU A 11 22.94 -29.15 4.91
CA GLU A 11 23.91 -30.19 4.53
C GLU A 11 24.39 -30.98 5.75
N THR A 12 24.76 -30.28 6.83
CA THR A 12 25.18 -30.92 8.08
C THR A 12 24.07 -31.79 8.67
N LEU A 13 22.82 -31.30 8.66
CA LEU A 13 21.67 -32.05 9.15
C LEU A 13 21.40 -33.28 8.27
N ALA A 14 21.46 -33.13 6.94
CA ALA A 14 21.27 -34.22 5.99
C ALA A 14 22.33 -35.30 6.17
N ALA A 15 23.59 -34.93 6.40
CA ALA A 15 24.66 -35.88 6.70
C ALA A 15 24.35 -36.69 7.97
N LYS A 16 23.95 -36.03 9.06
CA LYS A 16 23.57 -36.71 10.32
C LYS A 16 22.38 -37.65 10.14
N LEU A 17 21.34 -37.22 9.42
CA LEU A 17 20.17 -38.05 9.15
C LEU A 17 20.53 -39.30 8.34
N ARG A 18 21.42 -39.17 7.34
CA ARG A 18 21.88 -40.32 6.54
C ARG A 18 22.73 -41.29 7.35
N SER A 19 23.62 -40.80 8.21
CA SER A 19 24.51 -41.65 9.02
C SER A 19 23.78 -42.44 10.11
N HIS A 20 22.58 -42.03 10.49
CA HIS A 20 21.80 -42.66 11.56
C HIS A 20 20.40 -43.08 11.12
N ALA A 21 20.13 -43.15 9.81
CA ALA A 21 18.77 -43.34 9.30
C ALA A 21 18.06 -44.58 9.88
N ASP A 22 18.81 -45.67 10.06
CA ASP A 22 18.31 -46.95 10.58
C ASP A 22 18.12 -46.96 12.10
N ASP A 23 18.73 -46.00 12.82
CA ASP A 23 18.67 -45.90 14.29
C ASP A 23 17.66 -44.84 14.79
N LEU A 24 17.12 -44.03 13.88
CA LEU A 24 16.25 -42.90 14.24
C LEU A 24 14.80 -43.33 14.42
N GLU A 25 14.43 -43.60 15.67
CA GLU A 25 13.06 -43.94 16.06
C GLU A 25 12.40 -42.89 16.97
N GLY A 26 11.06 -42.87 16.99
CA GLY A 26 10.28 -42.12 17.96
C GLY A 26 9.24 -41.18 17.35
N ALA A 27 8.02 -41.23 17.90
CA ALA A 27 6.86 -40.48 17.39
C ALA A 27 7.05 -38.96 17.38
N LYS A 28 7.81 -38.40 18.34
CA LYS A 28 8.12 -36.95 18.37
C LYS A 28 9.03 -36.55 17.22
N LEU A 29 10.06 -37.34 16.93
CA LEU A 29 10.99 -37.10 15.83
C LEU A 29 10.28 -37.22 14.48
N ALA A 30 9.43 -38.26 14.31
CA ALA A 30 8.63 -38.43 13.10
C ALA A 30 7.70 -37.24 12.83
N LYS A 31 7.00 -36.73 13.86
CA LYS A 31 6.16 -35.52 13.73
C LYS A 31 6.98 -34.27 13.38
N ALA A 32 8.16 -34.12 13.99
CA ALA A 32 9.07 -33.01 13.67
C ALA A 32 9.59 -33.10 12.23
N ALA A 33 9.97 -34.29 11.76
CA ALA A 33 10.39 -34.55 10.39
C ALA A 33 9.27 -34.25 9.38
N GLN A 34 8.03 -34.64 9.68
CA GLN A 34 6.87 -34.33 8.83
C GLN A 34 6.61 -32.82 8.76
N SER A 35 6.72 -32.11 9.89
CA SER A 35 6.55 -30.65 9.94
C SER A 35 7.68 -29.94 9.16
N PHE A 36 8.92 -30.40 9.33
CA PHE A 36 10.07 -29.91 8.59
C PHE A 36 9.91 -30.14 7.09
N SER A 37 9.47 -31.32 6.66
CA SER A 37 9.21 -31.63 5.25
C SER A 37 8.20 -30.67 4.61
N LYS A 38 7.09 -30.36 5.32
CA LYS A 38 6.11 -29.37 4.84
C LYS A 38 6.70 -27.97 4.72
N ALA A 39 7.49 -27.55 5.70
CA ALA A 39 8.16 -26.26 5.69
C ALA A 39 9.21 -26.18 4.56
N ALA A 40 9.99 -27.25 4.35
CA ALA A 40 10.96 -27.37 3.27
C ALA A 40 10.29 -27.27 1.90
N ALA A 41 9.21 -28.01 1.65
CA ALA A 41 8.47 -27.93 0.38
C ALA A 41 7.89 -26.52 0.13
N THR A 42 7.49 -25.80 1.18
CA THR A 42 7.03 -24.41 1.06
C THR A 42 8.19 -23.48 0.74
N PHE A 43 9.32 -23.66 1.41
CA PHE A 43 10.55 -22.90 1.17
C PHE A 43 11.10 -23.14 -0.24
N GLU A 44 11.11 -24.38 -0.72
CA GLU A 44 11.49 -24.75 -2.09
C GLU A 44 10.66 -24.00 -3.12
N LYS A 45 9.33 -23.93 -2.95
CA LYS A 45 8.46 -23.12 -3.83
C LYS A 45 8.85 -21.64 -3.84
N HIS A 46 9.22 -21.07 -2.70
CA HIS A 46 9.67 -19.68 -2.64
C HIS A 46 11.03 -19.49 -3.32
N VAL A 47 11.96 -20.43 -3.12
CA VAL A 47 13.27 -20.44 -3.78
C VAL A 47 13.11 -20.59 -5.29
N GLU A 48 12.27 -21.52 -5.76
CA GLU A 48 11.96 -21.68 -7.17
C GLU A 48 11.27 -20.46 -7.75
N ALA A 49 10.31 -19.85 -7.04
CA ALA A 49 9.65 -18.62 -7.50
C ALA A 49 10.64 -17.45 -7.59
N ALA A 50 11.60 -17.36 -6.65
CA ALA A 50 12.67 -16.36 -6.67
C ALA A 50 13.66 -16.61 -7.82
N ILE A 51 14.10 -17.86 -8.02
CA ILE A 51 15.02 -18.26 -9.09
C ILE A 51 14.39 -18.09 -10.48
N SER A 52 13.13 -18.50 -10.64
CA SER A 52 12.40 -18.43 -11.91
C SER A 52 11.84 -17.05 -12.22
N GLY A 53 11.92 -16.10 -11.29
CA GLY A 53 11.28 -14.78 -11.42
C GLY A 53 9.77 -14.87 -11.66
N SER A 54 9.09 -15.91 -11.18
CA SER A 54 7.66 -16.18 -11.39
C SER A 54 6.84 -16.03 -10.11
N SER A 55 7.18 -15.06 -9.26
CA SER A 55 6.35 -14.76 -8.09
C SER A 55 4.93 -14.33 -8.54
N PRO A 56 3.85 -14.84 -7.92
CA PRO A 56 2.48 -14.42 -8.22
C PRO A 56 2.31 -12.89 -8.13
N ASP A 57 2.96 -12.27 -7.14
CA ASP A 57 2.94 -10.83 -6.94
C ASP A 57 3.61 -10.07 -8.08
N LEU A 58 4.68 -10.63 -8.65
CA LEU A 58 5.33 -10.04 -9.82
C LEU A 58 4.41 -10.12 -11.04
N LYS A 59 3.72 -11.24 -11.26
CA LYS A 59 2.73 -11.38 -12.35
C LYS A 59 1.59 -10.38 -12.17
N GLU A 60 1.10 -10.24 -10.94
CA GLU A 60 0.04 -9.27 -10.63
C GLU A 60 0.51 -7.83 -10.83
N LEU A 61 1.74 -7.52 -10.41
CA LEU A 61 2.38 -6.23 -10.66
C LEU A 61 2.51 -5.96 -12.17
N GLU A 62 2.91 -6.95 -12.97
CA GLU A 62 2.98 -6.84 -14.42
C GLU A 62 1.61 -6.56 -15.05
N ILE A 63 0.56 -7.27 -14.61
CA ILE A 63 -0.82 -7.05 -15.05
C ILE A 63 -1.26 -5.61 -14.71
N LEU A 64 -1.02 -5.18 -13.46
CA LEU A 64 -1.39 -3.85 -12.99
C LEU A 64 -0.67 -2.75 -13.78
N LEU A 65 0.62 -2.95 -14.09
CA LEU A 65 1.42 -2.02 -14.88
C LEU A 65 1.18 -2.11 -16.40
N ALA A 66 0.53 -3.16 -16.89
CA ALA A 66 0.01 -3.22 -18.26
C ALA A 66 -1.38 -2.57 -18.37
N SER A 67 -2.11 -2.43 -17.26
CA SER A 67 -3.46 -1.85 -17.24
C SER A 67 -3.49 -0.32 -17.41
N PRO A 68 -4.66 0.27 -17.71
CA PRO A 68 -4.84 1.73 -17.72
C PRO A 68 -4.50 2.42 -16.39
N ALA A 69 -4.53 1.70 -15.26
CA ALA A 69 -4.21 2.24 -13.94
C ALA A 69 -2.77 2.78 -13.86
N LYS A 70 -1.85 2.26 -14.67
CA LYS A 70 -0.48 2.79 -14.79
C LYS A 70 -0.45 4.29 -15.13
N LYS A 71 -1.47 4.82 -15.82
CA LYS A 71 -1.56 6.25 -16.15
C LYS A 71 -1.68 7.15 -14.91
N LEU A 72 -2.13 6.60 -13.79
CA LEU A 72 -2.18 7.31 -12.51
C LEU A 72 -0.77 7.43 -11.88
N LEU A 73 0.17 6.56 -12.25
CA LEU A 73 1.52 6.52 -11.65
C LEU A 73 2.46 7.52 -12.34
N LYS A 74 2.63 8.69 -11.74
CA LYS A 74 3.48 9.79 -12.26
C LYS A 74 4.97 9.51 -12.06
N ALA A 75 5.83 10.23 -12.79
CA ALA A 75 7.30 10.16 -12.65
C ALA A 75 7.79 10.29 -11.19
N SER A 76 7.14 11.14 -10.40
CA SER A 76 7.45 11.32 -8.97
C SER A 76 7.17 10.09 -8.11
N PHE A 77 6.19 9.26 -8.49
CA PHE A 77 5.92 7.99 -7.81
C PHE A 77 7.08 7.03 -8.07
N TRP A 78 7.48 6.88 -9.34
CA TRP A 78 8.55 5.95 -9.72
C TRP A 78 9.89 6.28 -9.05
N ASP A 79 10.27 7.56 -8.98
CA ASP A 79 11.48 7.99 -8.26
C ASP A 79 11.42 7.63 -6.77
N LYS A 80 10.28 7.91 -6.11
CA LYS A 80 10.08 7.56 -4.69
C LYS A 80 10.09 6.05 -4.46
N ALA A 81 9.39 5.29 -5.30
CA ALA A 81 9.29 3.85 -5.19
C ALA A 81 10.67 3.20 -5.36
N LEU A 82 11.42 3.59 -6.39
CA LEU A 82 12.80 3.12 -6.61
C LEU A 82 13.72 3.46 -5.45
N ARG A 83 13.64 4.69 -4.93
CA ARG A 83 14.43 5.10 -3.78
C ARG A 83 14.07 4.35 -2.51
N SER A 84 12.78 4.04 -2.31
CA SER A 84 12.31 3.33 -1.12
C SER A 84 12.67 1.84 -1.12
N LEU A 85 12.60 1.18 -2.28
CA LEU A 85 12.83 -0.27 -2.38
C LEU A 85 14.29 -0.61 -2.62
N HIS A 86 15.00 0.22 -3.39
CA HIS A 86 16.32 -0.10 -3.91
C HIS A 86 17.39 0.92 -3.47
N GLY A 87 17.00 2.03 -2.82
CA GLY A 87 17.93 3.09 -2.42
C GLY A 87 18.50 3.91 -3.60
N VAL A 88 18.04 3.65 -4.83
CA VAL A 88 18.61 4.25 -6.05
C VAL A 88 17.76 5.42 -6.53
N ARG A 89 18.42 6.45 -7.06
CA ARG A 89 17.78 7.54 -7.81
C ARG A 89 18.01 7.34 -9.30
N GLU A 90 16.95 7.42 -10.09
CA GLU A 90 17.01 7.26 -11.54
C GLU A 90 16.65 8.57 -12.23
N GLU A 91 17.47 9.03 -13.18
CA GLU A 91 17.20 10.29 -13.91
C GLU A 91 15.90 10.23 -14.72
N LYS A 92 15.54 9.03 -15.21
CA LYS A 92 14.30 8.76 -15.96
C LYS A 92 13.66 7.49 -15.43
N PRO A 93 12.91 7.57 -14.32
CA PRO A 93 12.30 6.40 -13.71
C PRO A 93 11.08 6.00 -14.54
N THR A 94 11.04 4.73 -14.96
CA THR A 94 9.95 4.17 -15.76
C THR A 94 9.45 2.87 -15.15
N ALA A 95 8.19 2.51 -15.44
CA ALA A 95 7.63 1.22 -15.02
C ALA A 95 8.47 0.02 -15.47
N ALA A 96 9.11 0.10 -16.65
CA ALA A 96 9.97 -0.98 -17.15
C ALA A 96 11.27 -1.12 -16.33
N LYS A 97 11.90 0.00 -15.97
CA LYS A 97 13.07 -0.01 -15.08
C LYS A 97 12.71 -0.48 -13.67
N PHE A 98 11.58 -0.04 -13.16
CA PHE A 98 11.03 -0.49 -11.88
C PHE A 98 10.83 -2.01 -11.87
N LEU A 99 10.13 -2.57 -12.85
CA LEU A 99 9.94 -4.03 -12.96
C LEU A 99 11.27 -4.78 -13.07
N LYS A 100 12.24 -4.26 -13.82
CA LYS A 100 13.56 -4.89 -13.95
C LYS A 100 14.28 -5.00 -12.59
N LEU A 101 14.24 -3.94 -11.79
CA LEU A 101 14.88 -3.92 -10.46
C LEU A 101 14.12 -4.79 -9.45
N VAL A 102 12.79 -4.75 -9.47
CA VAL A 102 11.95 -5.62 -8.63
C VAL A 102 12.21 -7.11 -8.93
N ARG A 103 12.38 -7.47 -10.21
CA ARG A 103 12.77 -8.84 -10.61
C ARG A 103 14.17 -9.22 -10.12
N ALA A 104 15.12 -8.29 -10.18
CA ALA A 104 16.50 -8.56 -9.79
C ALA A 104 16.67 -8.73 -8.27
N GLU A 105 15.90 -7.99 -7.47
CA GLU A 105 16.04 -7.97 -6.02
C GLU A 105 14.99 -8.80 -5.26
N GLY A 106 13.94 -9.28 -5.94
CA GLY A 106 12.93 -10.16 -5.33
C GLY A 106 11.88 -9.45 -4.47
N ASN A 107 11.82 -8.12 -4.48
CA ASN A 107 10.92 -7.30 -3.66
C ASN A 107 9.52 -7.13 -4.28
N ALA A 108 8.99 -8.18 -4.91
CA ALA A 108 7.76 -8.11 -5.70
C ALA A 108 6.52 -7.78 -4.86
N THR A 109 6.45 -8.31 -3.64
CA THR A 109 5.33 -8.11 -2.71
C THR A 109 5.26 -6.65 -2.24
N GLU A 110 6.38 -6.07 -1.82
CA GLU A 110 6.49 -4.68 -1.38
C GLU A 110 6.20 -3.71 -2.53
N ALA A 111 6.74 -4.02 -3.73
CA ALA A 111 6.50 -3.26 -4.94
C ALA A 111 5.01 -3.23 -5.32
N LEU A 112 4.35 -4.38 -5.27
CA LEU A 112 2.92 -4.50 -5.56
C LEU A 112 2.07 -3.70 -4.58
N ALA A 113 2.36 -3.78 -3.27
CA ALA A 113 1.65 -3.02 -2.25
C ALA A 113 1.77 -1.49 -2.46
N LEU A 114 2.98 -1.00 -2.80
CA LEU A 114 3.20 0.42 -3.10
C LEU A 114 2.39 0.88 -4.31
N VAL A 115 2.40 0.09 -5.39
CA VAL A 115 1.67 0.44 -6.61
C VAL A 115 0.16 0.42 -6.38
N ARG A 116 -0.39 -0.60 -5.70
CA ARG A 116 -1.83 -0.64 -5.37
C ARG A 116 -2.26 0.57 -4.57
N ARG A 117 -1.53 0.90 -3.50
CA ARG A 117 -1.85 2.04 -2.64
C ARG A 117 -1.86 3.35 -3.40
N GLU A 118 -0.89 3.57 -4.30
CA GLU A 118 -0.84 4.78 -5.11
C GLU A 118 -1.99 4.81 -6.14
N VAL A 119 -2.29 3.68 -6.79
CA VAL A 119 -3.42 3.56 -7.71
C VAL A 119 -4.74 3.85 -7.00
N GLU A 120 -4.99 3.27 -5.83
CA GLU A 120 -6.18 3.51 -5.02
C GLU A 120 -6.28 4.98 -4.62
N ALA A 121 -5.19 5.54 -4.06
CA ALA A 121 -5.11 6.93 -3.67
C ALA A 121 -5.42 7.88 -4.84
N GLN A 122 -5.00 7.52 -6.06
CA GLN A 122 -5.25 8.33 -7.26
C GLN A 122 -6.60 8.03 -7.94
N SER A 123 -7.17 6.86 -7.74
CA SER A 123 -8.46 6.43 -8.31
C SER A 123 -9.67 7.09 -7.65
N VAL A 124 -9.54 7.65 -6.43
CA VAL A 124 -10.60 8.47 -5.82
C VAL A 124 -10.94 9.64 -6.75
N PRO A 125 -12.15 9.74 -7.33
CA PRO A 125 -12.49 10.82 -8.24
C PRO A 125 -12.32 12.17 -7.54
N VAL A 126 -11.47 13.05 -8.09
CA VAL A 126 -11.39 14.43 -7.61
C VAL A 126 -12.53 15.19 -8.26
N THR A 127 -13.72 15.10 -7.66
CA THR A 127 -14.84 15.96 -8.06
C THR A 127 -14.40 17.42 -7.87
N PRO A 128 -14.62 18.32 -8.83
CA PRO A 128 -14.26 19.73 -8.66
C PRO A 128 -14.89 20.31 -7.37
N VAL A 129 -14.22 21.27 -6.74
CA VAL A 129 -14.84 22.01 -5.62
C VAL A 129 -16.04 22.78 -6.19
N PRO A 130 -17.26 22.56 -5.65
CA PRO A 130 -18.45 23.25 -6.14
C PRO A 130 -18.32 24.77 -6.04
N LYS A 131 -18.90 25.49 -6.99
CA LYS A 131 -18.87 26.97 -7.01
C LYS A 131 -20.12 27.57 -6.37
N ASP A 132 -21.24 26.85 -6.44
CA ASP A 132 -22.53 27.33 -6.01
C ASP A 132 -22.80 27.05 -4.54
N LYS A 133 -23.52 27.98 -3.90
CA LYS A 133 -23.80 27.91 -2.46
C LYS A 133 -24.57 26.64 -2.08
N ALA A 134 -25.57 26.25 -2.87
CA ALA A 134 -26.38 25.07 -2.62
C ALA A 134 -25.55 23.77 -2.73
N GLU A 135 -24.68 23.68 -3.72
CA GLU A 135 -23.79 22.53 -3.90
C GLU A 135 -22.75 22.43 -2.78
N LEU A 136 -22.21 23.57 -2.32
CA LEU A 136 -21.31 23.61 -1.15
C LEU A 136 -22.02 23.19 0.14
N GLN A 137 -23.32 23.43 0.29
CA GLN A 137 -24.08 22.96 1.44
C GLN A 137 -24.31 21.45 1.38
N ALA A 138 -24.73 20.92 0.23
CA ALA A 138 -24.89 19.49 0.01
C ALA A 138 -23.56 18.72 0.21
N GLU A 139 -22.46 19.31 -0.23
CA GLU A 139 -21.12 18.74 -0.08
C GLU A 139 -20.68 18.70 1.40
N LEU A 140 -21.04 19.70 2.21
CA LEU A 140 -20.78 19.65 3.65
C LEU A 140 -21.52 18.48 4.32
N TRP A 141 -22.76 18.21 3.91
CA TRP A 141 -23.53 17.07 4.43
C TRP A 141 -22.94 15.73 4.03
N ARG A 142 -22.50 15.61 2.76
CA ARG A 142 -21.83 14.39 2.29
C ARG A 142 -20.54 14.12 3.04
N LEU A 143 -19.72 15.15 3.25
CA LEU A 143 -18.47 15.05 4.01
C LEU A 143 -18.71 14.60 5.46
N GLY A 144 -19.86 14.94 6.05
CA GLY A 144 -20.20 14.54 7.42
C GLY A 144 -20.53 13.05 7.58
N GLY A 145 -20.87 12.36 6.49
CA GLY A 145 -21.16 10.92 6.49
C GLY A 145 -19.94 10.03 6.21
N LEU A 146 -18.77 10.62 5.99
CA LEU A 146 -17.52 9.88 5.78
C LEU A 146 -16.91 9.44 7.10
N THR A 147 -16.21 8.31 7.09
CA THR A 147 -15.34 7.92 8.21
C THR A 147 -14.17 8.90 8.36
N ASP A 148 -13.51 8.89 9.52
CA ASP A 148 -12.35 9.75 9.81
C ASP A 148 -11.24 9.59 8.77
N GLU A 149 -10.99 8.36 8.34
CA GLU A 149 -9.96 8.00 7.36
C GLU A 149 -10.32 8.49 5.96
N GLU A 150 -11.57 8.30 5.54
CA GLU A 150 -12.08 8.75 4.23
C GLU A 150 -12.15 10.28 4.15
N PHE A 151 -12.60 10.94 5.23
CA PHE A 151 -12.63 12.39 5.30
C PHE A 151 -11.22 12.98 5.18
N ALA A 152 -10.26 12.42 5.92
CA ALA A 152 -8.87 12.87 5.86
C ALA A 152 -8.28 12.70 4.46
N ALA A 153 -8.51 11.54 3.83
CA ALA A 153 -8.04 11.26 2.48
C ALA A 153 -8.67 12.21 1.44
N GLU A 154 -9.97 12.47 1.52
CA GLU A 154 -10.66 13.33 0.57
C GLU A 154 -10.26 14.80 0.74
N VAL A 155 -10.20 15.30 1.97
CA VAL A 155 -9.77 16.68 2.25
C VAL A 155 -8.33 16.91 1.78
N ALA A 156 -7.43 15.97 2.03
CA ALA A 156 -6.04 16.06 1.57
C ALA A 156 -5.92 16.10 0.03
N LYS A 157 -6.80 15.41 -0.68
CA LYS A 157 -6.72 15.28 -2.15
C LYS A 157 -7.47 16.37 -2.91
N ARG A 158 -8.65 16.76 -2.42
CA ARG A 158 -9.62 17.62 -3.14
C ARG A 158 -9.66 19.05 -2.60
N TRP A 159 -9.43 19.26 -1.31
CA TRP A 159 -9.76 20.51 -0.64
C TRP A 159 -8.52 21.32 -0.24
N LYS A 160 -8.26 22.41 -0.96
CA LYS A 160 -7.28 23.43 -0.55
C LYS A 160 -7.88 24.39 0.48
N ALA A 161 -7.03 25.12 1.20
CA ALA A 161 -7.45 26.12 2.19
C ALA A 161 -8.52 27.10 1.67
N ALA A 162 -8.37 27.58 0.43
CA ALA A 162 -9.35 28.49 -0.20
C ALA A 162 -10.72 27.83 -0.43
N GLY A 163 -10.75 26.56 -0.81
CA GLY A 163 -11.99 25.78 -0.98
C GLY A 163 -12.68 25.52 0.36
N LEU A 164 -11.92 25.15 1.39
CA LEU A 164 -12.43 24.96 2.75
C LEU A 164 -13.01 26.26 3.34
N LYS A 165 -12.36 27.41 3.11
CA LYS A 165 -12.90 28.72 3.53
C LYS A 165 -14.21 29.06 2.80
N LYS A 166 -14.33 28.72 1.51
CA LYS A 166 -15.58 28.90 0.75
C LYS A 166 -16.70 27.98 1.27
N LEU A 167 -16.38 26.71 1.53
CA LEU A 167 -17.29 25.73 2.11
C LEU A 167 -17.80 26.21 3.48
N ALA A 168 -16.89 26.67 4.33
CA ALA A 168 -17.23 27.23 5.64
C ALA A 168 -18.14 28.46 5.53
N LYS A 169 -17.82 29.40 4.62
CA LYS A 169 -18.63 30.59 4.39
C LYS A 169 -20.05 30.24 3.89
N ALA A 170 -20.18 29.28 2.98
CA ALA A 170 -21.47 28.84 2.44
C ALA A 170 -22.39 28.22 3.51
N ASN A 171 -21.79 27.65 4.57
CA ASN A 171 -22.47 26.99 5.67
C ASN A 171 -22.45 27.80 6.99
N ALA A 172 -22.19 29.12 6.90
CA ALA A 172 -22.18 30.03 8.05
C ALA A 172 -21.24 29.62 9.21
N ILE A 173 -20.17 28.90 8.91
CA ILE A 173 -19.12 28.55 9.88
C ILE A 173 -18.21 29.78 10.06
N ALA A 174 -18.14 30.30 11.28
CA ALA A 174 -17.28 31.44 11.62
C ALA A 174 -15.80 31.03 11.60
N VAL A 175 -15.06 31.42 10.55
CA VAL A 175 -13.64 31.11 10.40
C VAL A 175 -12.79 32.36 10.70
N PRO A 176 -11.85 32.30 11.67
CA PRO A 176 -10.91 33.40 11.92
C PRO A 176 -10.07 33.76 10.69
N LYS A 177 -9.67 35.03 10.58
CA LYS A 177 -8.86 35.54 9.45
C LYS A 177 -7.54 34.77 9.31
N GLU A 178 -6.89 34.48 10.44
CA GLU A 178 -5.66 33.72 10.56
C GLU A 178 -5.92 32.34 11.19
N VAL A 179 -6.31 31.38 10.35
CA VAL A 179 -6.53 29.98 10.75
C VAL A 179 -5.53 29.09 10.04
N THR A 180 -4.92 28.15 10.76
CA THR A 180 -4.08 27.11 10.17
C THR A 180 -4.93 26.13 9.37
N LEU A 181 -4.34 25.46 8.38
CA LEU A 181 -5.06 24.48 7.55
C LEU A 181 -5.64 23.36 8.43
N ASP A 182 -4.86 22.81 9.36
CA ASP A 182 -5.32 21.73 10.24
C ASP A 182 -6.51 22.15 11.12
N ARG A 183 -6.47 23.39 11.65
CA ARG A 183 -7.57 23.93 12.44
C ARG A 183 -8.83 24.15 11.57
N LEU A 184 -8.66 24.62 10.34
CA LEU A 184 -9.76 24.77 9.39
C LEU A 184 -10.39 23.42 9.02
N ILE A 185 -9.58 22.38 8.81
CA ILE A 185 -10.04 21.02 8.54
C ILE A 185 -10.88 20.50 9.71
N ARG A 186 -10.40 20.65 10.95
CA ARG A 186 -11.15 20.24 12.16
C ARG A 186 -12.49 20.96 12.29
N MET A 187 -12.51 22.28 12.11
CA MET A 187 -13.74 23.07 12.18
C MET A 187 -14.78 22.63 11.13
N VAL A 188 -14.32 22.36 9.90
CA VAL A 188 -15.19 21.84 8.83
C VAL A 188 -15.68 20.44 9.17
N ALA A 189 -14.82 19.56 9.70
CA ALA A 189 -15.18 18.19 10.08
C ALA A 189 -16.27 18.18 11.17
N GLU A 190 -16.11 18.98 12.23
CA GLU A 190 -17.11 19.10 13.30
C GLU A 190 -18.45 19.60 12.77
N ALA A 191 -18.43 20.65 11.94
CA ALA A 191 -19.64 21.21 11.37
C ALA A 191 -20.32 20.24 10.39
N ALA A 192 -19.54 19.52 9.58
CA ALA A 192 -20.04 18.51 8.66
C ALA A 192 -20.73 17.36 9.40
N ARG A 193 -20.12 16.83 10.46
CA ARG A 193 -20.72 15.75 11.28
C ARG A 193 -22.01 16.20 11.97
N ARG A 194 -22.01 17.40 12.55
CA ARG A 194 -23.23 17.98 13.16
C ARG A 194 -24.33 18.15 12.12
N ALA A 195 -24.00 18.68 10.94
CA ALA A 195 -24.97 18.88 9.87
C ALA A 195 -25.53 17.54 9.34
N HIS A 196 -24.68 16.51 9.20
CA HIS A 196 -25.09 15.18 8.79
C HIS A 196 -26.02 14.51 9.81
N GLY A 197 -25.63 14.51 11.10
CA GLY A 197 -26.45 13.92 12.17
C GLY A 197 -27.79 14.62 12.40
N ASN A 198 -27.93 15.89 12.02
CA ASN A 198 -29.21 16.60 12.09
C ASN A 198 -30.16 16.29 10.92
N VAL A 199 -29.63 15.78 9.79
CA VAL A 199 -30.40 15.44 8.58
C VAL A 199 -30.69 13.93 8.51
N HIS A 200 -29.82 13.11 9.10
CA HIS A 200 -29.93 11.65 9.19
C HIS A 200 -29.70 11.19 10.65
N PRO A 201 -30.74 11.26 11.51
CA PRO A 201 -30.66 10.78 12.89
C PRO A 201 -30.60 9.25 13.00
#